data_AF-A0A3B1CVL4-F1
#
_entry.id   AF-A0A3B1CVL4-F1
#
_cell.length_a   1.000
_cell.length_b   1.000
_cell.length_c   1.000
_cell.angle_alpha   90.00
_cell.angle_beta   90.00
_cell.angle_gamma   90.00
#
_symmetry.space_group_name_H-M   'P 1'
#
loop_
_entity.id
_entity.type
_entity.pdbx_description
1 polymer ?
#
loop_
_entity_poly.entity_id
_entity_poly.type
_entity_poly.pdbx_seq_one_letter_code
_entity_poly.pdbx_strand_id
1 'polypeptide(L)'
;MWLKYIALAVGALLLAFVARAPEEKWSADALGFYEPLTYLDWRPGDFGHSQDEADIILSARFVPRAFIAPGGLYPIDFYADYLPRSVVRNQLAGGDIVDTSPTRKYLKSIERRYGLYLDYQGPENFDSEPIVYARVYYESAPLVRGSGVRNVKFTFIKYNFVFLRSGLPARLPFYKKALAWMAGDLEKWHELDIHGAVIVALINKNGQLTPTALTLGQHNNFRTYLFGRDIPLPEDGRPKVSFALRSNEPYPAPEGYQPVGQRAVGNPADFSYVIDGGGWHLSSGVDLVFGPESGAREIEPVIRHLPDRDPLYVSWIPLGDRLKIFGIFNSFYRAGPPGMDLFTWPELKEYNKTMMFWFVDDGDEKAASLFSRYMAGFGREELKPILEYNGRRFSEEFFKLHPEAS
;
A
#
# COMPACT_ATOMS: atom_id res chain seq x y z
N MET A 1 33.03 -27.32 -15.17
CA MET A 1 33.78 -26.12 -15.63
C MET A 1 32.87 -25.08 -16.28
N TRP A 2 31.89 -25.48 -17.10
CA TRP A 2 30.95 -24.59 -17.79
C TRP A 2 30.00 -23.75 -16.89
N LEU A 3 29.57 -24.26 -15.73
CA LEU A 3 28.75 -23.51 -14.77
C LEU A 3 29.44 -22.26 -14.18
N LYS A 4 30.78 -22.26 -14.05
CA LYS A 4 31.53 -21.10 -13.58
C LYS A 4 31.54 -19.96 -14.61
N TYR A 5 31.54 -20.29 -15.91
CA TYR A 5 31.54 -19.31 -16.99
C TYR A 5 30.16 -18.70 -17.24
N ILE A 6 29.07 -19.44 -17.00
CA ILE A 6 27.70 -18.90 -17.05
C ILE A 6 27.45 -17.93 -15.89
N ALA A 7 27.90 -18.27 -14.67
CA ALA A 7 27.81 -17.37 -13.51
C ALA A 7 28.62 -16.08 -13.70
N LEU A 8 29.82 -16.17 -14.31
CA LEU A 8 30.65 -15.01 -14.65
C LEU A 8 30.06 -14.16 -15.79
N ALA A 9 29.45 -14.76 -16.80
CA ALA A 9 28.81 -14.04 -17.91
C ALA A 9 27.51 -13.34 -17.49
N VAL A 10 26.69 -13.98 -16.64
CA VAL A 10 25.51 -13.37 -16.03
C VAL A 10 25.92 -12.26 -15.05
N GLY A 11 26.99 -12.47 -14.26
CA GLY A 11 27.58 -11.44 -13.40
C GLY A 11 28.13 -10.23 -14.16
N ALA A 12 28.76 -10.45 -15.32
CA ALA A 12 29.28 -9.38 -16.19
C ALA A 12 28.17 -8.61 -16.93
N LEU A 13 27.08 -9.27 -17.33
CA LEU A 13 25.88 -8.62 -17.91
C LEU A 13 25.09 -7.82 -16.87
N LEU A 14 25.04 -8.30 -15.62
CA LEU A 14 24.52 -7.53 -14.48
C LEU A 14 25.40 -6.29 -14.20
N LEU A 15 26.73 -6.43 -14.22
CA LEU A 15 27.67 -5.31 -14.04
C LEU A 15 27.60 -4.26 -15.15
N ALA A 16 27.30 -4.65 -16.40
CA ALA A 16 27.14 -3.70 -17.50
C ALA A 16 25.86 -2.84 -17.37
N PHE A 17 24.84 -3.32 -16.66
CA PHE A 17 23.65 -2.54 -16.28
C PHE A 17 23.86 -1.66 -15.03
N VAL A 18 24.88 -1.95 -14.21
CA VAL A 18 25.21 -1.19 -12.99
C VAL A 18 25.92 0.15 -13.30
N ALA A 19 26.45 0.34 -14.52
CA ALA A 19 27.41 1.40 -14.84
C ALA A 19 26.84 2.69 -15.47
N ARG A 20 25.56 3.03 -15.32
CA ARG A 20 25.05 4.37 -15.68
C ARG A 20 24.01 4.89 -14.71
N ALA A 21 24.42 5.79 -13.83
CA ALA A 21 23.51 6.79 -13.26
C ALA A 21 24.09 8.19 -13.52
N PRO A 22 23.74 8.84 -14.64
CA PRO A 22 24.01 10.25 -14.81
C PRO A 22 22.70 10.99 -15.12
N GLU A 23 21.78 11.06 -14.15
CA GLU A 23 20.82 12.16 -14.10
C GLU A 23 20.74 12.63 -12.65
N GLU A 24 21.13 13.89 -12.39
CA GLU A 24 20.94 14.57 -11.11
C GLU A 24 19.46 14.90 -10.82
N LYS A 25 18.55 14.52 -11.74
CA LYS A 25 17.14 14.88 -11.76
C LYS A 25 16.30 13.64 -11.97
N TRP A 26 15.05 13.70 -11.52
CA TRP A 26 14.03 12.73 -11.89
C TRP A 26 13.78 12.76 -13.40
N SER A 27 13.55 11.58 -14.00
CA SER A 27 13.17 11.51 -15.41
C SER A 27 11.82 12.19 -15.64
N ALA A 28 11.58 12.68 -16.86
CA ALA A 28 10.30 13.30 -17.23
C ALA A 28 9.12 12.35 -16.97
N ASP A 29 9.31 11.04 -17.21
CA ASP A 29 8.28 10.02 -16.96
C ASP A 29 7.98 9.86 -15.46
N ALA A 30 9.01 9.85 -14.60
CA ALA A 30 8.81 9.77 -13.16
C ALA A 30 8.13 11.03 -12.62
N LEU A 31 8.52 12.21 -13.11
CA LEU A 31 7.85 13.47 -12.78
C LEU A 31 6.37 13.43 -13.20
N GLY A 32 6.09 13.02 -14.44
CA GLY A 32 4.73 12.91 -14.97
C GLY A 32 3.86 11.91 -14.21
N PHE A 33 4.46 10.90 -13.58
CA PHE A 33 3.75 9.94 -12.74
C PHE A 33 3.48 10.44 -11.32
N TYR A 34 4.49 10.97 -10.61
CA TYR A 34 4.36 11.33 -9.19
C TYR A 34 3.73 12.72 -8.95
N GLU A 35 3.89 13.66 -9.90
CA GLU A 35 3.37 15.01 -9.75
C GLU A 35 1.84 15.07 -9.64
N PRO A 36 1.07 14.36 -10.50
CA PRO A 36 -0.38 14.31 -10.36
C PRO A 36 -0.86 13.71 -9.04
N LEU A 37 -0.09 12.78 -8.45
CA LEU A 37 -0.43 12.10 -7.20
C LEU A 37 -0.22 12.98 -5.95
N THR A 38 0.56 14.06 -6.06
CA THR A 38 0.83 14.97 -4.95
C THR A 38 0.24 16.36 -5.23
N TYR A 39 1.07 17.33 -5.60
CA TYR A 39 0.71 18.74 -5.83
C TYR A 39 1.71 19.42 -6.79
N LEU A 40 1.22 20.38 -7.58
CA LEU A 40 2.00 21.11 -8.59
C LEU A 40 2.84 22.25 -8.00
N ASP A 41 2.38 22.89 -6.92
CA ASP A 41 2.94 24.12 -6.37
C ASP A 41 3.88 23.86 -5.17
N TRP A 42 4.90 23.01 -5.35
CA TRP A 42 5.80 22.65 -4.26
C TRP A 42 6.61 23.82 -3.69
N ARG A 43 6.61 23.92 -2.36
CA ARG A 43 7.40 24.92 -1.62
C ARG A 43 8.08 24.28 -0.41
N PRO A 44 9.38 24.56 -0.19
CA PRO A 44 10.05 24.15 1.04
C PRO A 44 9.33 24.71 2.27
N GLY A 45 8.89 23.83 3.17
CA GLY A 45 8.23 24.21 4.42
C GLY A 45 6.71 24.43 4.34
N ASP A 46 6.10 24.25 3.17
CA ASP A 46 4.64 24.20 3.06
C ASP A 46 4.12 22.79 3.35
N PHE A 47 3.50 22.62 4.51
CA PHE A 47 2.87 21.38 4.93
C PHE A 47 1.40 21.29 4.51
N GLY A 48 0.85 22.36 3.90
CA GLY A 48 -0.55 22.44 3.51
C GLY A 48 -1.50 22.51 4.71
N HIS A 49 -2.68 21.89 4.58
CA HIS A 49 -3.78 22.05 5.52
C HIS A 49 -3.89 20.87 6.48
N SER A 50 -4.09 21.17 7.76
CA SER A 50 -4.54 20.19 8.76
C SER A 50 -6.00 19.84 8.54
N GLN A 51 -6.40 18.64 8.97
CA GLN A 51 -7.80 18.24 9.02
C GLN A 51 -8.56 19.07 10.04
N ASP A 52 -9.84 19.31 9.76
CA ASP A 52 -10.72 20.00 10.68
C ASP A 52 -11.17 19.10 11.85
N GLU A 53 -11.82 19.70 12.84
CA GLU A 53 -12.28 18.99 14.03
C GLU A 53 -13.34 17.92 13.69
N ALA A 54 -14.18 18.16 12.68
CA ALA A 54 -15.22 17.21 12.28
C ALA A 54 -14.59 15.95 11.66
N ASP A 55 -13.56 16.09 10.84
CA ASP A 55 -12.78 14.99 10.26
C ASP A 55 -12.04 14.18 11.32
N ILE A 56 -11.48 14.86 12.34
CA ILE A 56 -10.81 14.21 13.47
C ILE A 56 -11.81 13.35 14.26
N ILE A 57 -12.99 13.91 14.60
CA ILE A 57 -14.06 13.17 15.29
C ILE A 57 -14.55 12.00 14.44
N LEU A 58 -14.73 12.22 13.14
CA LEU A 58 -15.24 11.23 12.22
C LEU A 58 -14.28 10.04 12.09
N SER A 59 -12.99 10.30 11.90
CA SER A 59 -11.97 9.25 11.81
C SER A 59 -11.80 8.47 13.12
N ALA A 60 -11.99 9.11 14.28
CA ALA A 60 -12.02 8.41 15.57
C ALA A 60 -13.22 7.47 15.70
N ARG A 61 -14.39 7.86 15.19
CA ARG A 61 -15.61 7.05 15.25
C ARG A 61 -15.51 5.75 14.44
N PHE A 62 -14.87 5.80 13.27
CA PHE A 62 -14.86 4.70 12.31
C PHE A 62 -13.50 3.98 12.20
N VAL A 63 -12.59 4.21 13.16
CA VAL A 63 -11.28 3.54 13.17
C VAL A 63 -11.47 2.01 13.15
N PRO A 64 -10.80 1.28 12.25
CA PRO A 64 -10.98 -0.16 12.14
C PRO A 64 -10.58 -0.87 13.44
N ARG A 65 -11.20 -2.02 13.69
CA ARG A 65 -10.71 -2.99 14.67
C ARG A 65 -9.57 -3.76 14.03
N ALA A 66 -8.35 -3.39 14.39
CA ALA A 66 -7.13 -3.92 13.79
C ALA A 66 -6.60 -5.11 14.60
N PHE A 67 -6.27 -6.20 13.91
CA PHE A 67 -5.74 -7.42 14.51
C PHE A 67 -4.35 -7.74 13.94
N ILE A 68 -3.41 -8.05 14.82
CA ILE A 68 -2.05 -8.42 14.48
C ILE A 68 -1.90 -9.93 14.60
N ALA A 69 -1.32 -10.56 13.57
CA ALA A 69 -1.02 -11.99 13.58
C ALA A 69 -0.11 -12.38 14.75
N PRO A 70 -0.13 -13.64 15.23
CA PRO A 70 0.77 -14.11 16.28
C PRO A 70 2.23 -13.84 15.94
N GLY A 71 2.94 -13.12 16.83
CA GLY A 71 4.34 -12.72 16.61
C GLY A 71 4.55 -11.67 15.52
N GLY A 72 3.48 -11.06 15.00
CA GLY A 72 3.52 -9.97 14.04
C GLY A 72 4.04 -8.67 14.63
N LEU A 73 4.44 -7.76 13.75
CA LEU A 73 4.90 -6.42 14.13
C LEU A 73 3.72 -5.53 14.49
N TYR A 74 3.98 -4.56 15.37
CA TYR A 74 3.03 -3.52 15.71
C TYR A 74 3.29 -2.29 14.85
N PRO A 75 2.24 -1.52 14.49
CA PRO A 75 2.39 -0.23 13.87
C PRO A 75 3.21 0.72 14.75
N ILE A 76 4.04 1.57 14.17
CA ILE A 76 4.96 2.48 14.88
C ILE A 76 4.60 3.95 14.58
N ASP A 77 5.04 4.86 15.45
CA ASP A 77 5.02 6.29 15.12
C ASP A 77 6.21 6.64 14.22
N PHE A 78 5.97 6.98 12.96
CA PHE A 78 7.05 7.39 12.05
C PHE A 78 7.88 8.54 12.62
N TYR A 79 7.27 9.50 13.31
CA TYR A 79 7.97 10.69 13.80
C TYR A 79 8.60 10.54 15.18
N ALA A 80 8.08 9.65 16.03
CA ALA A 80 8.65 9.40 17.37
C ALA A 80 9.58 8.18 17.39
N ASP A 81 9.28 7.16 16.60
CA ASP A 81 9.95 5.86 16.64
C ASP A 81 10.96 5.70 15.49
N TYR A 82 10.58 6.07 14.27
CA TYR A 82 11.39 5.79 13.08
C TYR A 82 12.38 6.91 12.73
N LEU A 83 11.86 8.10 12.46
CA LEU A 83 12.63 9.23 11.92
C LEU A 83 13.81 9.67 12.80
N PRO A 84 13.67 9.81 14.14
CA PRO A 84 14.77 10.22 15.00
C PRO A 84 15.92 9.22 15.08
N ARG A 85 15.70 7.98 14.62
CA ARG A 85 16.67 6.89 14.62
C ARG A 85 17.18 6.58 13.21
N SER A 86 16.92 7.47 12.27
CA SER A 86 17.33 7.32 10.88
C SER A 86 18.42 8.32 10.52
N VAL A 87 19.19 8.02 9.48
CA VAL A 87 20.11 8.96 8.84
C VAL A 87 19.67 9.17 7.38
N VAL A 88 20.00 10.32 6.80
CA VAL A 88 19.82 10.54 5.36
C VAL A 88 21.13 10.29 4.65
N ARG A 89 21.09 9.47 3.60
CA ARG A 89 22.25 9.13 2.78
C ARG A 89 22.11 9.62 1.36
N ASN A 90 23.24 9.94 0.73
CA ASN A 90 23.31 10.31 -0.68
C ASN A 90 23.89 9.16 -1.52
N GLN A 91 23.04 8.51 -2.30
CA GLN A 91 23.43 7.45 -3.23
C GLN A 91 24.43 7.91 -4.28
N LEU A 92 24.23 9.12 -4.81
CA LEU A 92 25.06 9.66 -5.90
C LEU A 92 26.48 9.95 -5.40
N ALA A 93 26.65 10.14 -4.09
CA ALA A 93 27.91 10.26 -3.38
C ALA A 93 28.29 8.96 -2.65
N GLY A 94 28.08 7.79 -3.26
CA GLY A 94 28.57 6.53 -2.72
C GLY A 94 27.90 6.04 -1.43
N GLY A 95 26.80 6.66 -0.98
CA GLY A 95 26.08 6.31 0.25
C GLY A 95 26.52 7.11 1.48
N ASP A 96 27.25 8.21 1.30
CA ASP A 96 27.66 9.12 2.37
C ASP A 96 26.46 9.63 3.18
N ILE A 97 26.64 9.72 4.50
CA ILE A 97 25.65 10.30 5.40
C ILE A 97 25.65 11.83 5.20
N VAL A 98 24.50 12.39 4.84
CA VAL A 98 24.30 13.83 4.67
C VAL A 98 23.54 14.47 5.83
N ASP A 99 22.81 13.69 6.62
CA ASP A 99 22.17 14.12 7.86
C ASP A 99 22.07 12.93 8.83
N THR A 100 22.38 13.14 10.12
CA THR A 100 22.38 12.09 11.15
C THR A 100 21.15 12.13 12.05
N SER A 101 20.32 13.16 11.95
CA SER A 101 19.13 13.36 12.77
C SER A 101 18.08 14.15 11.97
N PRO A 102 17.56 13.57 10.87
CA PRO A 102 16.65 14.27 9.99
C PRO A 102 15.40 14.69 10.74
N THR A 103 15.04 15.95 10.57
CA THR A 103 13.76 16.46 11.09
C THR A 103 12.66 16.31 10.04
N ARG A 104 11.40 16.33 10.48
CA ARG A 104 10.23 16.42 9.59
C ARG A 104 10.35 17.56 8.56
N LYS A 105 10.85 18.73 9.00
CA LYS A 105 11.11 19.89 8.12
C LYS A 105 12.23 19.62 7.13
N TYR A 106 13.28 18.92 7.55
CA TYR A 106 14.37 18.54 6.66
C TYR A 106 13.88 17.57 5.57
N LEU A 107 13.13 16.52 5.93
CA LEU A 107 12.51 15.61 4.97
C LEU A 107 11.69 16.36 3.92
N LYS A 108 10.85 17.31 4.36
CA LYS A 108 10.08 18.16 3.44
C LYS A 108 10.96 18.96 2.49
N SER A 109 12.12 19.45 2.94
CA SER A 109 13.04 20.22 2.09
C SER A 109 13.77 19.36 1.04
N ILE A 110 13.79 18.04 1.23
CA ILE A 110 14.51 17.10 0.38
C ILE A 110 13.61 16.13 -0.40
N GLU A 111 12.29 16.13 -0.19
CA GLU A 111 11.41 15.09 -0.74
C GLU A 111 11.42 14.94 -2.27
N ARG A 112 11.85 15.95 -3.03
CA ARG A 112 12.00 15.90 -4.50
C ARG A 112 13.46 15.76 -4.95
N ARG A 113 14.41 15.57 -4.03
CA ARG A 113 15.83 15.44 -4.35
C ARG A 113 16.16 14.01 -4.72
N TYR A 114 16.61 13.82 -5.95
CA TYR A 114 17.03 12.52 -6.43
C TYR A 114 18.27 12.00 -5.70
N GLY A 115 18.31 10.70 -5.45
CA GLY A 115 19.47 10.01 -4.85
C GLY A 115 19.56 10.08 -3.32
N LEU A 116 18.69 10.84 -2.64
CA LEU A 116 18.61 10.83 -1.18
C LEU A 116 17.65 9.75 -0.68
N TYR A 117 17.95 9.13 0.46
CA TYR A 117 17.08 8.15 1.11
C TYR A 117 17.27 8.16 2.62
N LEU A 118 16.25 7.69 3.33
CA LEU A 118 16.26 7.48 4.76
C LEU A 118 16.76 6.07 5.08
N ASP A 119 17.73 5.94 5.98
CA ASP A 119 18.33 4.68 6.43
C ASP A 119 18.15 4.54 7.95
N TYR A 120 17.38 3.55 8.38
CA TYR A 120 17.07 3.32 9.79
C TYR A 120 18.23 2.66 10.55
N GLN A 121 18.57 3.21 11.72
CA GLN A 121 19.69 2.76 12.56
C GLN A 121 19.25 2.38 13.99
N GLY A 122 17.94 2.27 14.23
CA GLY A 122 17.38 2.04 15.56
C GLY A 122 17.10 0.56 15.90
N PRO A 123 16.46 0.30 17.05
CA PRO A 123 16.09 -1.05 17.47
C PRO A 123 14.93 -1.63 16.65
N GLU A 124 14.75 -2.94 16.70
CA GLU A 124 13.66 -3.60 15.97
C GLU A 124 12.33 -3.64 16.72
N ASN A 125 12.35 -3.32 18.02
CA ASN A 125 11.20 -3.36 18.90
C ASN A 125 11.05 -2.00 19.59
N PHE A 126 9.81 -1.58 19.77
CA PHE A 126 9.45 -0.34 20.44
C PHE A 126 8.45 -0.63 21.55
N ASP A 127 8.60 0.09 22.66
CA ASP A 127 7.63 0.09 23.77
C ASP A 127 6.54 1.15 23.56
N SER A 128 6.42 1.72 22.35
CA SER A 128 5.44 2.75 22.02
C SER A 128 4.04 2.17 21.77
N GLU A 129 3.03 3.02 21.95
CA GLU A 129 1.66 2.69 21.57
C GLU A 129 1.55 2.57 20.05
N PRO A 130 0.76 1.61 19.52
CA PRO A 130 0.58 1.48 18.09
C PRO A 130 -0.10 2.73 17.52
N ILE A 131 0.45 3.28 16.44
CA ILE A 131 -0.08 4.49 15.78
C ILE A 131 -0.75 4.14 14.46
N VAL A 132 -1.82 4.87 14.15
CA VAL A 132 -2.42 4.90 12.81
C VAL A 132 -2.57 6.33 12.33
N TYR A 133 -2.18 6.60 11.08
CA TYR A 133 -2.35 7.91 10.46
C TYR A 133 -3.66 7.96 9.68
N ALA A 134 -4.56 8.87 10.04
CA ALA A 134 -5.88 8.95 9.43
C ALA A 134 -6.04 10.22 8.58
N ARG A 135 -6.76 10.11 7.46
CA ARG A 135 -7.27 11.23 6.69
C ARG A 135 -8.68 11.01 6.15
N VAL A 136 -9.51 12.05 6.22
CA VAL A 136 -10.84 12.10 5.60
C VAL A 136 -10.79 12.79 4.23
N TYR A 137 -11.52 12.25 3.28
CA TYR A 137 -11.69 12.78 1.93
C TYR A 137 -13.17 12.78 1.54
N TYR A 138 -13.59 13.77 0.77
CA TYR A 138 -14.96 13.93 0.31
C TYR A 138 -14.98 13.90 -1.21
N GLU A 139 -15.68 12.92 -1.78
CA GLU A 139 -15.72 12.73 -3.23
C GLU A 139 -17.14 12.39 -3.69
N SER A 140 -17.40 12.61 -4.99
CA SER A 140 -18.64 12.15 -5.63
C SER A 140 -18.31 11.07 -6.64
N ALA A 141 -18.99 9.93 -6.59
CA ALA A 141 -18.80 8.82 -7.52
C ALA A 141 -19.97 8.77 -8.52
N PRO A 142 -19.71 8.78 -9.84
CA PRO A 142 -20.74 8.55 -10.84
C PRO A 142 -21.05 7.05 -10.94
N LEU A 143 -22.10 6.60 -10.26
CA LEU A 143 -22.54 5.21 -10.25
C LEU A 143 -23.67 4.97 -11.26
N VAL A 144 -23.63 3.83 -11.96
CA VAL A 144 -24.62 3.46 -12.98
C VAL A 144 -25.81 2.73 -12.33
N ARG A 145 -27.04 3.17 -12.60
CA ARG A 145 -28.28 2.51 -12.19
C ARG A 145 -29.20 2.33 -13.40
N GLY A 146 -29.28 1.11 -13.92
CA GLY A 146 -29.98 0.85 -15.18
C GLY A 146 -29.31 1.63 -16.33
N SER A 147 -30.07 2.46 -17.03
CA SER A 147 -29.54 3.33 -18.10
C SER A 147 -29.06 4.71 -17.63
N GLY A 148 -29.24 5.05 -16.35
CA GLY A 148 -28.89 6.36 -15.80
C GLY A 148 -27.59 6.36 -14.99
N VAL A 149 -26.98 7.54 -14.83
CA VAL A 149 -25.85 7.79 -13.93
C VAL A 149 -26.32 8.62 -12.74
N ARG A 150 -25.90 8.23 -11.54
CA ARG A 150 -26.19 8.90 -10.27
C ARG A 150 -24.88 9.30 -9.60
N ASN A 151 -24.78 10.56 -9.18
CA ASN A 151 -23.61 11.03 -8.43
C ASN A 151 -23.85 10.81 -6.95
N VAL A 152 -23.26 9.74 -6.42
CA VAL A 152 -23.34 9.40 -5.00
C VAL A 152 -22.19 10.07 -4.26
N LYS A 153 -22.50 10.80 -3.18
CA LYS A 153 -21.48 11.42 -2.33
C LYS A 153 -20.93 10.41 -1.34
N PHE A 154 -19.61 10.23 -1.36
CA PHE A 154 -18.87 9.40 -0.44
C PHE A 154 -17.99 10.24 0.46
N THR A 155 -17.89 9.82 1.71
CA THR A 155 -16.83 10.24 2.62
C THR A 155 -15.89 9.05 2.80
N PHE A 156 -14.64 9.19 2.38
CA PHE A 156 -13.61 8.18 2.53
C PHE A 156 -12.75 8.51 3.75
N ILE A 157 -12.50 7.51 4.59
CA ILE A 157 -11.53 7.64 5.68
C ILE A 157 -10.41 6.64 5.41
N LYS A 158 -9.22 7.15 5.11
CA LYS A 158 -8.01 6.35 4.91
C LYS A 158 -7.22 6.31 6.20
N TYR A 159 -6.91 5.10 6.64
CA TYR A 159 -6.04 4.79 7.76
C TYR A 159 -4.78 4.13 7.21
N ASN A 160 -3.61 4.67 7.51
CA ASN A 160 -2.32 4.06 7.14
C ASN A 160 -1.64 3.56 8.42
N PHE A 161 -1.39 2.26 8.44
CA PHE A 161 -0.62 1.60 9.47
C PHE A 161 0.83 1.52 9.00
N VAL A 162 1.74 2.07 9.80
CA VAL A 162 3.16 2.11 9.45
C VAL A 162 3.87 1.03 10.23
N PHE A 163 4.46 0.06 9.55
CA PHE A 163 5.29 -0.96 10.18
C PHE A 163 6.76 -0.67 9.92
N LEU A 164 7.63 -1.07 10.86
CA LEU A 164 9.07 -0.89 10.71
C LEU A 164 9.63 -1.55 9.45
N ARG A 165 8.98 -2.62 8.99
CA ARG A 165 9.38 -3.43 7.83
C ARG A 165 8.21 -4.30 7.39
N SER A 166 8.32 -4.87 6.20
CA SER A 166 7.44 -5.90 5.66
C SER A 166 8.24 -7.06 5.08
N GLY A 167 7.73 -8.28 5.25
CA GLY A 167 8.28 -9.51 4.71
C GLY A 167 7.59 -9.98 3.42
N LEU A 168 8.15 -11.01 2.80
CA LEU A 168 7.47 -11.72 1.71
C LEU A 168 6.27 -12.52 2.22
N PRO A 169 5.33 -12.92 1.33
CA PRO A 169 4.24 -13.81 1.70
C PRO A 169 4.66 -15.04 2.48
N ALA A 170 3.80 -15.44 3.43
CA ALA A 170 4.08 -16.52 4.37
C ALA A 170 4.33 -17.87 3.68
N ARG A 171 3.59 -18.16 2.61
CA ARG A 171 3.72 -19.38 1.80
C ARG A 171 4.20 -19.03 0.40
N LEU A 172 5.41 -19.50 0.09
CA LEU A 172 6.02 -19.41 -1.23
C LEU A 172 6.32 -20.82 -1.76
N PRO A 173 6.21 -21.07 -3.08
CA PRO A 173 6.77 -22.27 -3.69
C PRO A 173 8.25 -22.46 -3.33
N PHE A 174 8.69 -23.70 -3.15
CA PHE A 174 10.02 -24.01 -2.59
C PHE A 174 11.18 -23.34 -3.35
N TYR A 175 11.11 -23.30 -4.68
CA TYR A 175 12.15 -22.70 -5.52
C TYR A 175 12.22 -21.18 -5.34
N LYS A 176 11.06 -20.51 -5.17
CA LYS A 176 11.02 -19.07 -4.87
C LYS A 176 11.57 -18.79 -3.48
N LYS A 177 11.20 -19.62 -2.49
CA LYS A 177 11.72 -19.50 -1.13
C LYS A 177 13.25 -19.62 -1.11
N ALA A 178 13.82 -20.56 -1.85
CA ALA A 178 15.27 -20.74 -1.95
C ALA A 178 15.95 -19.52 -2.62
N LEU A 179 15.41 -19.02 -3.74
CA LEU A 179 15.92 -17.82 -4.41
C LEU A 179 15.82 -16.57 -3.55
N ALA A 180 14.69 -16.39 -2.86
CA ALA A 180 14.46 -15.24 -2.00
C ALA A 180 15.36 -15.28 -0.76
N TRP A 181 15.55 -16.45 -0.14
CA TRP A 181 16.48 -16.61 0.98
C TRP A 181 17.94 -16.31 0.61
N MET A 182 18.33 -16.64 -0.63
CA MET A 182 19.62 -16.25 -1.18
C MET A 182 19.73 -14.74 -1.41
N ALA A 183 18.63 -14.09 -1.77
CA ALA A 183 18.60 -12.66 -2.07
C ALA A 183 18.46 -11.76 -0.82
N GLY A 184 17.85 -12.23 0.28
CA GLY A 184 17.65 -11.41 1.46
C GLY A 184 16.87 -12.10 2.59
N ASP A 185 16.50 -11.30 3.59
CA ASP A 185 15.69 -11.78 4.71
C ASP A 185 14.21 -11.83 4.29
N LEU A 186 13.62 -13.01 4.42
CA LEU A 186 12.22 -13.26 4.07
C LEU A 186 11.26 -12.49 5.00
N GLU A 187 11.64 -12.22 6.24
CA GLU A 187 10.84 -11.49 7.25
C GLU A 187 11.05 -9.97 7.18
N LYS A 188 12.12 -9.52 6.53
CA LYS A 188 12.56 -8.12 6.44
C LYS A 188 12.86 -7.78 5.00
N TRP A 189 11.91 -8.08 4.13
CA TRP A 189 12.10 -7.97 2.70
C TRP A 189 12.18 -6.50 2.28
N HIS A 190 11.35 -5.64 2.87
CA HIS A 190 11.42 -4.19 2.71
C HIS A 190 11.43 -3.50 4.08
N GLU A 191 12.23 -2.44 4.19
CA GLU A 191 12.19 -1.54 5.34
C GLU A 191 11.04 -0.55 5.19
N LEU A 192 10.45 -0.19 6.32
CA LEU A 192 9.36 0.77 6.47
C LEU A 192 8.18 0.50 5.54
N ASP A 193 7.21 -0.27 6.01
CA ASP A 193 5.97 -0.47 5.27
C ASP A 193 4.95 0.60 5.68
N ILE A 194 4.68 1.52 4.75
CA ILE A 194 3.73 2.63 4.93
C ILE A 194 2.47 2.47 4.09
N HIS A 195 2.33 1.36 3.35
CA HIS A 195 1.21 1.15 2.42
C HIS A 195 0.14 0.20 2.95
N GLY A 196 0.23 -0.21 4.22
CA GLY A 196 -0.83 -0.87 4.98
C GLY A 196 -2.07 0.03 5.15
N ALA A 197 -2.76 0.28 4.05
CA ALA A 197 -3.87 1.21 3.92
C ALA A 197 -5.21 0.49 4.11
N VAL A 198 -6.04 1.07 4.96
CA VAL A 198 -7.43 0.66 5.21
C VAL A 198 -8.32 1.87 4.90
N ILE A 199 -9.15 1.77 3.87
CA ILE A 199 -10.01 2.87 3.42
C ILE A 199 -11.46 2.47 3.63
N VAL A 200 -12.16 3.21 4.50
CA VAL A 200 -13.58 3.01 4.78
C VAL A 200 -14.38 4.03 3.96
N ALA A 201 -15.28 3.54 3.10
CA ALA A 201 -16.19 4.38 2.34
C ALA A 201 -17.53 4.49 3.08
N LEU A 202 -17.96 5.72 3.33
CA LEU A 202 -19.21 6.05 4.01
C LEU A 202 -20.16 6.77 3.05
N ILE A 203 -21.46 6.51 3.20
CA ILE A 203 -22.50 7.37 2.62
C ILE A 203 -23.38 7.95 3.71
N ASN A 204 -24.04 9.06 3.43
CA ASN A 204 -25.08 9.59 4.30
C ASN A 204 -26.41 8.88 3.99
N LYS A 205 -26.89 8.07 4.92
CA LYS A 205 -28.20 7.42 4.89
C LYS A 205 -29.10 8.07 5.94
N ASN A 206 -30.10 8.83 5.48
CA ASN A 206 -31.09 9.48 6.34
C ASN A 206 -30.48 10.36 7.45
N GLY A 207 -29.39 11.08 7.16
CA GLY A 207 -28.69 11.92 8.12
C GLY A 207 -27.58 11.21 8.91
N GLN A 208 -27.38 9.90 8.71
CA GLN A 208 -26.37 9.11 9.40
C GLN A 208 -25.33 8.57 8.42
N LEU A 209 -24.05 8.85 8.70
CA LEU A 209 -22.94 8.24 7.98
C LEU A 209 -22.89 6.74 8.27
N THR A 210 -22.92 5.94 7.22
CA THR A 210 -22.95 4.46 7.27
C THR A 210 -21.84 3.90 6.39
N PRO A 211 -20.99 2.99 6.90
CA PRO A 211 -20.01 2.29 6.07
C PRO A 211 -20.67 1.41 5.02
N THR A 212 -20.20 1.51 3.78
CA THR A 212 -20.73 0.76 2.62
C THR A 212 -19.67 -0.06 1.91
N ALA A 213 -18.41 0.38 1.93
CA ALA A 213 -17.31 -0.39 1.38
C ALA A 213 -16.03 -0.27 2.24
N LEU A 214 -15.17 -1.28 2.10
CA LEU A 214 -13.84 -1.36 2.66
C LEU A 214 -12.85 -1.62 1.52
N THR A 215 -11.87 -0.75 1.33
CA THR A 215 -10.77 -0.96 0.38
C THR A 215 -9.47 -1.16 1.16
N LEU A 216 -8.75 -2.24 0.88
CA LEU A 216 -7.52 -2.61 1.59
C LEU A 216 -6.34 -2.63 0.61
N GLY A 217 -5.24 -1.98 0.98
CA GLY A 217 -3.98 -2.05 0.24
C GLY A 217 -3.28 -3.38 0.48
N GLN A 218 -2.83 -4.06 -0.57
CA GLN A 218 -2.25 -5.39 -0.52
C GLN A 218 -1.13 -5.47 -1.57
N HIS A 219 0.15 -5.60 -1.20
CA HIS A 219 1.28 -5.84 -2.10
C HIS A 219 1.27 -4.98 -3.39
N ASN A 220 1.27 -3.65 -3.26
CA ASN A 220 1.20 -2.67 -4.36
C ASN A 220 -0.12 -2.66 -5.17
N ASN A 221 -1.16 -3.34 -4.72
CA ASN A 221 -2.51 -3.32 -5.29
C ASN A 221 -3.56 -3.08 -4.20
N PHE A 222 -4.84 -3.14 -4.55
CA PHE A 222 -5.92 -3.03 -3.57
C PHE A 222 -7.00 -4.07 -3.83
N ARG A 223 -7.84 -4.27 -2.82
CA ARG A 223 -9.07 -5.02 -2.95
C ARG A 223 -10.22 -4.31 -2.23
N THR A 224 -11.35 -4.20 -2.92
CA THR A 224 -12.58 -3.58 -2.41
C THR A 224 -13.61 -4.63 -2.03
N TYR A 225 -14.23 -4.46 -0.87
CA TYR A 225 -15.28 -5.29 -0.31
C TYR A 225 -16.51 -4.43 0.01
N LEU A 226 -17.70 -4.87 -0.37
CA LEU A 226 -18.97 -4.25 0.02
C LEU A 226 -19.51 -4.88 1.31
N PHE A 227 -19.88 -4.03 2.26
CA PHE A 227 -20.52 -4.50 3.50
C PHE A 227 -21.92 -5.07 3.21
N GLY A 228 -22.20 -6.25 3.74
CA GLY A 228 -23.47 -6.97 3.52
C GLY A 228 -23.48 -7.87 2.28
N ARG A 229 -22.46 -7.80 1.42
CA ARG A 229 -22.23 -8.75 0.32
C ARG A 229 -21.00 -9.62 0.57
N ASP A 230 -19.85 -8.97 0.75
CA ASP A 230 -18.56 -9.66 0.82
C ASP A 230 -18.13 -9.91 2.26
N ILE A 231 -18.42 -8.94 3.12
CA ILE A 231 -18.07 -8.96 4.54
C ILE A 231 -19.24 -8.41 5.36
N PRO A 232 -19.48 -8.90 6.58
CA PRO A 232 -20.50 -8.33 7.45
C PRO A 232 -20.09 -6.92 7.92
N LEU A 233 -21.06 -6.02 8.08
CA LEU A 233 -20.86 -4.76 8.80
C LEU A 233 -20.99 -5.03 10.31
N PRO A 234 -19.94 -4.80 11.11
CA PRO A 234 -20.06 -4.95 12.57
C PRO A 234 -21.04 -3.95 13.17
N GLU A 235 -21.69 -4.31 14.29
CA GLU A 235 -22.72 -3.47 14.94
C GLU A 235 -22.20 -2.10 15.39
N ASP A 236 -20.92 -2.02 15.77
CA ASP A 236 -20.24 -0.78 16.14
C ASP A 236 -19.84 0.07 14.91
N GLY A 237 -20.09 -0.42 13.70
CA GLY A 237 -19.74 0.24 12.43
C GLY A 237 -18.24 0.24 12.12
N ARG A 238 -17.41 -0.49 12.86
CA ARG A 238 -15.95 -0.50 12.71
C ARG A 238 -15.50 -1.77 11.98
N PRO A 239 -14.94 -1.70 10.77
CA PRO A 239 -14.48 -2.90 10.06
C PRO A 239 -13.44 -3.67 10.85
N LYS A 240 -13.50 -5.00 10.80
CA LYS A 240 -12.47 -5.88 11.37
C LYS A 240 -11.41 -6.16 10.30
N VAL A 241 -10.19 -5.73 10.54
CA VAL A 241 -9.05 -5.87 9.61
C VAL A 241 -7.93 -6.61 10.31
N SER A 242 -7.38 -7.63 9.67
CA SER A 242 -6.22 -8.37 10.17
C SER A 242 -5.03 -8.18 9.26
N PHE A 243 -3.86 -7.97 9.85
CA PHE A 243 -2.60 -7.87 9.12
C PHE A 243 -1.98 -9.25 8.94
N ALA A 244 -1.58 -9.56 7.71
CA ALA A 244 -1.02 -10.84 7.34
C ALA A 244 0.30 -11.13 8.07
N LEU A 245 0.53 -12.41 8.31
CA LEU A 245 1.79 -12.92 8.85
C LEU A 245 2.92 -12.57 7.88
N ARG A 246 3.95 -11.89 8.40
CA ARG A 246 5.18 -11.44 7.73
C ARG A 246 5.03 -10.20 6.86
N SER A 247 4.07 -10.18 5.93
CA SER A 247 3.90 -9.07 4.98
C SER A 247 3.26 -7.82 5.60
N ASN A 248 2.57 -7.95 6.74
CA ASN A 248 1.82 -6.86 7.37
C ASN A 248 0.79 -6.20 6.43
N GLU A 249 0.29 -6.94 5.45
CA GLU A 249 -0.71 -6.45 4.51
C GLU A 249 -2.11 -6.63 5.11
N PRO A 250 -3.00 -5.63 5.02
CA PRO A 250 -4.35 -5.72 5.58
C PRO A 250 -5.29 -6.59 4.74
N TYR A 251 -6.04 -7.44 5.45
CA TYR A 251 -7.12 -8.28 4.91
C TYR A 251 -8.36 -8.18 5.81
N PRO A 252 -9.57 -8.53 5.31
CA PRO A 252 -10.70 -8.72 6.21
C PRO A 252 -10.34 -9.75 7.27
N ALA A 253 -10.67 -9.48 8.53
CA ALA A 253 -10.38 -10.42 9.61
C ALA A 253 -11.17 -11.72 9.39
N PRO A 254 -10.49 -12.88 9.23
CA PRO A 254 -11.20 -14.13 8.99
C PRO A 254 -11.92 -14.60 10.25
N GLU A 255 -13.01 -15.33 10.06
CA GLU A 255 -13.72 -16.02 11.14
C GLU A 255 -13.18 -17.45 11.29
N GLY A 256 -13.28 -18.01 12.50
CA GLY A 256 -12.89 -19.38 12.79
C GLY A 256 -11.48 -19.57 13.37
N TYR A 257 -11.24 -20.81 13.80
CA TYR A 257 -10.07 -21.22 14.59
C TYR A 257 -8.79 -21.47 13.78
N GLN A 258 -8.83 -21.33 12.45
CA GLN A 258 -7.66 -21.57 11.58
C GLN A 258 -7.32 -20.31 10.78
N PRO A 259 -6.01 -20.05 10.53
CA PRO A 259 -5.62 -18.95 9.65
C PRO A 259 -6.05 -19.22 8.21
N VAL A 260 -6.39 -18.16 7.49
CA VAL A 260 -6.83 -18.21 6.08
C VAL A 260 -5.66 -17.81 5.17
N GLY A 261 -5.51 -18.55 4.07
CA GLY A 261 -4.55 -18.22 3.01
C GLY A 261 -5.14 -17.23 2.02
N GLN A 262 -4.45 -16.13 1.75
CA GLN A 262 -4.85 -15.11 0.79
C GLN A 262 -3.82 -15.02 -0.34
N ARG A 263 -4.27 -15.10 -1.60
CA ARG A 263 -3.35 -14.97 -2.75
C ARG A 263 -2.79 -13.56 -2.79
N ALA A 264 -1.49 -13.46 -3.01
CA ALA A 264 -0.76 -12.20 -3.03
C ALA A 264 0.16 -12.13 -4.24
N VAL A 265 0.37 -10.93 -4.78
CA VAL A 265 1.34 -10.64 -5.85
C VAL A 265 2.04 -9.33 -5.55
N GLY A 266 3.37 -9.32 -5.61
CA GLY A 266 4.15 -8.07 -5.44
C GLY A 266 4.13 -7.15 -6.67
N ASN A 267 3.75 -7.69 -7.85
CA ASN A 267 3.66 -6.94 -9.10
C ASN A 267 2.18 -6.85 -9.54
N PRO A 268 1.59 -5.64 -9.65
CA PRO A 268 0.22 -5.49 -10.11
C PRO A 268 -0.06 -6.10 -11.49
N ALA A 269 0.96 -6.25 -12.35
CA ALA A 269 0.82 -6.93 -13.64
C ALA A 269 0.41 -8.42 -13.52
N ASP A 270 0.67 -9.02 -12.36
CA ASP A 270 0.29 -10.41 -12.05
C ASP A 270 -1.06 -10.51 -11.33
N PHE A 271 -1.83 -9.41 -11.19
CA PHE A 271 -3.04 -9.37 -10.37
C PHE A 271 -4.14 -10.36 -10.80
N SER A 272 -4.15 -10.82 -12.06
CA SER A 272 -5.03 -11.91 -12.50
C SER A 272 -4.91 -13.15 -11.60
N TYR A 273 -3.71 -13.46 -11.10
CA TYR A 273 -3.46 -14.56 -10.16
C TYR A 273 -4.25 -14.44 -8.87
N VAL A 274 -4.43 -13.22 -8.35
CA VAL A 274 -5.21 -12.99 -7.13
C VAL A 274 -6.65 -13.43 -7.38
N ILE A 275 -7.19 -13.09 -8.55
CA ILE A 275 -8.57 -13.36 -8.95
C ILE A 275 -8.79 -14.86 -9.22
N ASP A 276 -8.02 -15.47 -10.11
CA ASP A 276 -8.29 -16.84 -10.60
C ASP A 276 -7.37 -17.92 -9.99
N GLY A 277 -6.20 -17.55 -9.48
CA GLY A 277 -5.18 -18.47 -8.98
C GLY A 277 -4.45 -19.24 -10.08
N GLY A 278 -4.73 -18.93 -11.33
CA GLY A 278 -4.14 -19.54 -12.52
C GLY A 278 -2.81 -18.90 -12.91
N GLY A 279 -2.15 -19.50 -13.91
CA GLY A 279 -0.93 -18.95 -14.49
C GLY A 279 0.35 -19.17 -13.68
N TRP A 280 1.48 -18.86 -14.32
CA TRP A 280 2.79 -18.86 -13.68
C TRP A 280 3.23 -17.43 -13.43
N HIS A 281 3.18 -17.00 -12.17
CA HIS A 281 3.51 -15.64 -11.78
C HIS A 281 4.74 -15.66 -10.90
N LEU A 282 5.79 -14.92 -11.24
CA LEU A 282 7.04 -14.91 -10.47
C LEU A 282 6.86 -14.20 -9.13
N SER A 283 6.03 -13.15 -9.08
CA SER A 283 5.79 -12.34 -7.88
C SER A 283 4.73 -12.92 -6.93
N SER A 284 4.14 -14.06 -7.25
CA SER A 284 3.03 -14.61 -6.46
C SER A 284 3.43 -15.38 -5.20
N GLY A 285 2.57 -15.31 -4.20
CA GLY A 285 2.64 -16.06 -2.96
C GLY A 285 1.26 -16.18 -2.30
N VAL A 286 1.26 -16.69 -1.08
CA VAL A 286 0.06 -16.74 -0.24
C VAL A 286 0.38 -16.17 1.13
N ASP A 287 -0.33 -15.11 1.49
CA ASP A 287 -0.34 -14.52 2.82
C ASP A 287 -1.17 -15.38 3.77
N LEU A 288 -0.78 -15.38 5.05
CA LEU A 288 -1.52 -16.07 6.10
C LEU A 288 -2.13 -15.05 7.04
N VAL A 289 -3.45 -15.02 7.08
CA VAL A 289 -4.23 -14.07 7.86
C VAL A 289 -4.85 -14.78 9.04
N PHE A 290 -4.64 -14.23 10.22
CA PHE A 290 -5.20 -14.73 11.48
C PHE A 290 -6.34 -13.82 11.90
N GLY A 291 -7.45 -14.41 12.33
CA GLY A 291 -8.55 -13.73 12.97
C GLY A 291 -8.49 -13.87 14.49
N PRO A 292 -9.44 -13.28 15.23
CA PRO A 292 -9.46 -13.32 16.69
C PRO A 292 -9.44 -14.76 17.23
N GLU A 293 -10.23 -15.65 16.64
CA GLU A 293 -10.36 -17.05 17.07
C GLU A 293 -9.18 -17.93 16.66
N SER A 294 -8.40 -17.52 15.67
CA SER A 294 -7.17 -18.21 15.23
C SER A 294 -5.91 -17.66 15.90
N GLY A 295 -6.03 -16.72 16.84
CA GLY A 295 -4.94 -16.24 17.69
C GLY A 295 -4.42 -14.85 17.35
N ALA A 296 -5.05 -14.11 16.45
CA ALA A 296 -4.71 -12.72 16.24
C ALA A 296 -5.08 -11.87 17.46
N ARG A 297 -4.24 -10.88 17.77
CA ARG A 297 -4.46 -9.96 18.88
C ARG A 297 -5.00 -8.63 18.36
N GLU A 298 -6.11 -8.17 18.94
CA GLU A 298 -6.61 -6.82 18.67
C GLU A 298 -5.64 -5.77 19.23
N ILE A 299 -5.45 -4.70 18.47
CA ILE A 299 -4.72 -3.51 18.90
C ILE A 299 -5.67 -2.32 18.93
N GLU A 300 -5.44 -1.42 19.88
CA GLU A 300 -6.13 -0.14 19.98
C GLU A 300 -5.16 0.96 19.55
N PRO A 301 -5.13 1.33 18.26
CA PRO A 301 -4.17 2.30 17.78
C PRO A 301 -4.55 3.73 18.18
N VAL A 302 -3.57 4.54 18.53
CA VAL A 302 -3.74 5.98 18.68
C VAL A 302 -3.74 6.62 17.29
N ILE A 303 -4.78 7.42 17.03
CA ILE A 303 -4.94 8.08 15.74
C ILE A 303 -4.10 9.37 15.71
N ARG A 304 -3.34 9.55 14.64
CA ARG A 304 -2.59 10.77 14.35
C ARG A 304 -3.08 11.39 13.03
N HIS A 305 -3.16 12.71 13.01
CA HIS A 305 -3.52 13.48 11.82
C HIS A 305 -2.35 14.37 11.45
N LEU A 306 -1.90 14.24 10.20
CA LEU A 306 -0.86 15.12 9.65
C LEU A 306 -1.49 16.04 8.58
N PRO A 307 -0.91 17.22 8.34
CA PRO A 307 -1.22 18.08 7.20
C PRO A 307 -1.13 17.38 5.82
N ASP A 308 -1.90 17.86 4.85
CA ASP A 308 -2.07 17.26 3.51
C ASP A 308 -0.82 17.21 2.62
N ARG A 309 0.17 18.05 2.89
CA ARG A 309 1.47 18.03 2.20
C ARG A 309 2.61 17.58 3.11
N ASP A 310 2.30 16.77 4.12
CA ASP A 310 3.29 16.17 4.98
C ASP A 310 4.20 15.17 4.22
N PRO A 311 5.53 15.13 4.47
CA PRO A 311 6.44 14.22 3.77
C PRO A 311 6.07 12.75 3.87
N LEU A 312 5.46 12.30 4.98
CA LEU A 312 5.05 10.91 5.11
C LEU A 312 3.96 10.54 4.09
N TYR A 313 3.12 11.51 3.69
CA TYR A 313 2.11 11.32 2.66
C TYR A 313 2.67 11.47 1.24
N VAL A 314 3.58 12.42 1.01
CA VAL A 314 3.86 12.91 -0.35
C VAL A 314 5.33 12.79 -0.78
N SER A 315 6.19 12.18 0.03
CA SER A 315 7.63 12.12 -0.25
C SER A 315 7.96 11.32 -1.52
N TRP A 316 8.80 11.89 -2.39
CA TRP A 316 9.33 11.17 -3.57
C TRP A 316 10.70 10.56 -3.30
N ILE A 317 11.32 10.87 -2.15
CA ILE A 317 12.49 10.11 -1.73
C ILE A 317 12.05 8.77 -1.12
N PRO A 318 12.84 7.71 -1.33
CA PRO A 318 12.79 6.48 -0.55
C PRO A 318 12.72 6.72 0.96
N LEU A 319 11.67 6.22 1.60
CA LEU A 319 11.56 6.16 3.04
C LEU A 319 11.94 4.74 3.49
N GLY A 320 13.24 4.46 3.68
CA GLY A 320 13.77 3.16 4.09
C GLY A 320 15.02 2.70 3.31
N ASP A 321 15.84 1.85 3.94
CA ASP A 321 17.07 1.32 3.34
C ASP A 321 16.81 0.33 2.18
N ARG A 322 17.88 -0.04 1.48
CA ARG A 322 17.89 -0.98 0.35
C ARG A 322 18.04 -2.42 0.82
N LEU A 323 17.40 -3.31 0.07
CA LEU A 323 17.75 -4.73 0.12
C LEU A 323 19.17 -4.96 -0.44
N LYS A 324 20.02 -5.62 0.35
CA LYS A 324 21.34 -6.09 -0.09
C LYS A 324 21.26 -7.55 -0.53
N ILE A 325 21.29 -7.78 -1.85
CA ILE A 325 21.38 -9.10 -2.46
C ILE A 325 22.70 -9.77 -2.04
N PHE A 326 22.61 -10.94 -1.42
CA PHE A 326 23.74 -11.69 -0.83
C PHE A 326 24.55 -10.89 0.22
N GLY A 327 23.99 -9.81 0.79
CA GLY A 327 24.70 -8.92 1.69
C GLY A 327 25.81 -8.07 1.04
N ILE A 328 26.03 -8.18 -0.28
CA ILE A 328 27.16 -7.56 -0.99
C ILE A 328 26.69 -6.62 -2.10
N PHE A 329 25.61 -6.97 -2.81
CA PHE A 329 25.12 -6.18 -3.94
C PHE A 329 23.88 -5.41 -3.53
N ASN A 330 23.88 -4.10 -3.72
CA ASN A 330 22.63 -3.35 -3.64
C ASN A 330 21.67 -3.88 -4.71
N SER A 331 20.46 -4.30 -4.31
CA SER A 331 19.46 -4.76 -5.26
C SER A 331 19.08 -3.62 -6.21
N PHE A 332 18.65 -3.96 -7.44
CA PHE A 332 18.02 -2.99 -8.34
C PHE A 332 16.67 -2.50 -7.77
N TYR A 333 16.09 -3.27 -6.86
CA TYR A 333 14.84 -2.97 -6.20
C TYR A 333 15.10 -1.86 -5.19
N ARG A 334 14.64 -0.67 -5.58
CA ARG A 334 14.82 0.55 -4.83
C ARG A 334 13.80 0.59 -3.70
N ALA A 335 14.28 1.00 -2.54
CA ALA A 335 13.60 1.90 -1.61
C ALA A 335 12.42 1.34 -0.82
N GLY A 336 12.38 1.63 0.49
CA GLY A 336 11.09 1.68 1.17
C GLY A 336 10.15 2.66 0.44
N PRO A 337 8.84 2.48 0.58
CA PRO A 337 7.88 3.03 -0.36
C PRO A 337 7.95 4.56 -0.41
N PRO A 338 7.65 5.17 -1.57
CA PRO A 338 7.40 6.61 -1.62
C PRO A 338 6.15 6.92 -0.75
N GLY A 339 5.93 8.18 -0.41
CA GLY A 339 4.92 8.60 0.57
C GLY A 339 3.54 7.93 0.40
N MET A 340 2.77 7.83 1.49
CA MET A 340 1.53 7.05 1.57
C MET A 340 0.45 7.38 0.53
N ASP A 341 0.47 8.59 -0.07
CA ASP A 341 -0.46 9.03 -1.11
C ASP A 341 0.04 8.71 -2.54
N LEU A 342 1.24 8.14 -2.68
CA LEU A 342 1.83 7.64 -3.92
C LEU A 342 1.59 6.14 -4.12
N PHE A 343 0.34 5.72 -3.94
CA PHE A 343 -0.05 4.31 -3.82
C PHE A 343 -0.72 3.73 -5.08
N THR A 344 -0.96 4.54 -6.11
CA THR A 344 -1.74 4.13 -7.29
C THR A 344 -1.34 4.94 -8.52
N TRP A 345 -1.93 4.63 -9.68
CA TRP A 345 -1.75 5.42 -10.90
C TRP A 345 -2.52 6.76 -10.81
N PRO A 346 -2.00 7.84 -11.42
CA PRO A 346 -2.67 9.15 -11.48
C PRO A 346 -4.16 9.11 -11.82
N GLU A 347 -4.56 8.27 -12.77
CA GLU A 347 -5.94 8.12 -13.23
C GLU A 347 -6.88 7.57 -12.15
N LEU A 348 -6.33 6.86 -11.16
CA LEU A 348 -7.04 6.25 -10.04
C LEU A 348 -6.83 7.01 -8.71
N LYS A 349 -6.18 8.19 -8.72
CA LYS A 349 -5.89 8.97 -7.50
C LYS A 349 -7.13 9.22 -6.63
N GLU A 350 -8.28 9.44 -7.25
CA GLU A 350 -9.56 9.61 -6.55
C GLU A 350 -9.99 8.26 -5.93
N TYR A 351 -10.34 8.28 -4.64
CA TYR A 351 -10.67 7.06 -3.91
C TYR A 351 -11.93 6.37 -4.45
N ASN A 352 -12.87 7.11 -5.02
CA ASN A 352 -14.02 6.54 -5.73
C ASN A 352 -13.60 5.63 -6.89
N LYS A 353 -12.58 6.01 -7.68
CA LYS A 353 -12.05 5.27 -8.82
C LYS A 353 -11.20 4.11 -8.35
N THR A 354 -10.35 4.31 -7.35
CA THR A 354 -9.61 3.21 -6.71
C THR A 354 -10.59 2.13 -6.20
N MET A 355 -11.61 2.54 -5.44
CA MET A 355 -12.63 1.63 -4.90
C MET A 355 -13.34 0.84 -6.03
N MET A 356 -13.79 1.52 -7.09
CA MET A 356 -14.46 0.89 -8.23
C MET A 356 -13.54 0.00 -9.06
N PHE A 357 -12.29 0.41 -9.28
CA PHE A 357 -11.31 -0.33 -10.07
C PHE A 357 -10.94 -1.65 -9.42
N TRP A 358 -10.76 -1.65 -8.09
CA TRP A 358 -10.33 -2.81 -7.31
C TRP A 358 -11.48 -3.66 -6.74
N PHE A 359 -12.71 -3.40 -7.20
CA PHE A 359 -13.85 -4.24 -6.89
C PHE A 359 -13.87 -5.49 -7.78
N VAL A 360 -13.32 -6.59 -7.25
CA VAL A 360 -13.15 -7.86 -7.97
C VAL A 360 -13.61 -9.03 -7.11
N ASP A 361 -14.25 -10.01 -7.76
CA ASP A 361 -14.69 -11.25 -7.13
C ASP A 361 -13.71 -12.38 -7.48
N ASP A 362 -13.44 -13.28 -6.53
CA ASP A 362 -12.63 -14.46 -6.83
C ASP A 362 -13.31 -15.29 -7.92
N GLY A 363 -12.53 -15.71 -8.91
CA GLY A 363 -13.03 -16.48 -10.05
C GLY A 363 -13.75 -15.67 -11.13
N ASP A 364 -13.76 -14.33 -11.07
CA ASP A 364 -14.24 -13.51 -12.20
C ASP A 364 -13.26 -13.59 -13.38
N GLU A 365 -13.51 -14.56 -14.27
CA GLU A 365 -12.69 -14.80 -15.47
C GLU A 365 -12.57 -13.56 -16.37
N LYS A 366 -13.61 -12.74 -16.44
CA LYS A 366 -13.59 -11.53 -17.28
C LYS A 366 -12.72 -10.45 -16.65
N ALA A 367 -12.83 -10.22 -15.34
CA ALA A 367 -11.89 -9.34 -14.64
C ALA A 367 -10.45 -9.83 -14.79
N ALA A 368 -10.18 -11.11 -14.52
CA ALA A 368 -8.85 -11.71 -14.65
C ALA A 368 -8.25 -11.50 -16.06
N SER A 369 -9.05 -11.73 -17.11
CA SER A 369 -8.63 -11.47 -18.50
C SER A 369 -8.34 -10.00 -18.77
N LEU A 370 -9.15 -9.07 -18.26
CA LEU A 370 -8.90 -7.64 -18.42
C LEU A 370 -7.60 -7.20 -17.72
N PHE A 371 -7.36 -7.65 -16.49
CA PHE A 371 -6.11 -7.40 -15.78
C PHE A 371 -4.91 -7.96 -16.54
N SER A 372 -4.96 -9.23 -16.95
CA SER A 372 -3.86 -9.86 -17.70
C SER A 372 -3.57 -9.15 -19.03
N ARG A 373 -4.60 -8.63 -19.70
CA ARG A 373 -4.45 -7.96 -21.00
C ARG A 373 -3.96 -6.52 -20.88
N TYR A 374 -4.50 -5.77 -19.93
CA TYR A 374 -4.36 -4.31 -19.89
C TYR A 374 -3.44 -3.80 -18.79
N MET A 375 -2.97 -4.66 -17.89
CA MET A 375 -1.94 -4.35 -16.90
C MET A 375 -0.61 -5.07 -17.17
N ALA A 376 -0.37 -5.52 -18.40
CA ALA A 376 0.84 -6.26 -18.77
C ALA A 376 2.10 -5.36 -18.80
N GLY A 377 2.59 -4.96 -17.62
CA GLY A 377 3.86 -4.27 -17.39
C GLY A 377 3.73 -2.80 -17.01
N PHE A 378 4.68 -2.33 -16.20
CA PHE A 378 4.78 -0.95 -15.75
C PHE A 378 4.99 0.03 -16.93
N GLY A 379 4.14 1.05 -17.03
CA GLY A 379 4.22 2.14 -18.01
C GLY A 379 3.52 1.86 -19.36
N ARG A 380 2.70 0.82 -19.46
CA ARG A 380 1.88 0.48 -20.65
C ARG A 380 0.44 0.10 -20.29
N GLU A 381 -0.02 0.50 -19.11
CA GLU A 381 -1.30 0.09 -18.58
C GLU A 381 -2.45 0.87 -19.22
N GLU A 382 -3.50 0.18 -19.63
CA GLU A 382 -4.77 0.77 -20.04
C GLU A 382 -5.82 0.50 -18.95
N LEU A 383 -5.96 1.43 -18.00
CA LEU A 383 -6.80 1.21 -16.82
C LEU A 383 -8.31 1.30 -17.12
N LYS A 384 -8.67 2.04 -18.18
CA LYS A 384 -10.05 2.38 -18.50
C LYS A 384 -10.95 1.14 -18.73
N PRO A 385 -10.58 0.12 -19.52
CA PRO A 385 -11.41 -1.08 -19.68
C PRO A 385 -11.71 -1.82 -18.37
N ILE A 386 -10.73 -1.87 -17.47
CA ILE A 386 -10.88 -2.50 -16.14
C ILE A 386 -11.82 -1.65 -15.27
N LEU A 387 -11.58 -0.33 -15.20
CA LEU A 387 -12.41 0.60 -14.44
C LEU A 387 -13.87 0.59 -14.90
N GLU A 388 -14.13 0.58 -16.21
CA GLU A 388 -15.49 0.55 -16.76
C GLU A 388 -16.22 -0.75 -16.42
N TYR A 389 -15.51 -1.89 -16.50
CA TYR A 389 -16.09 -3.18 -16.16
C TYR A 389 -16.37 -3.30 -14.66
N ASN A 390 -15.36 -3.10 -13.82
CA ASN A 390 -15.48 -3.26 -12.37
C ASN A 390 -16.37 -2.16 -11.76
N GLY A 391 -16.30 -0.92 -12.27
CA GLY A 391 -17.15 0.18 -11.81
C GLY A 391 -18.64 -0.04 -12.11
N ARG A 392 -18.98 -0.69 -13.23
CA ARG A 392 -20.38 -1.08 -13.50
C ARG A 392 -20.85 -2.14 -12.51
N ARG A 393 -20.05 -3.19 -12.29
CA ARG A 393 -20.37 -4.24 -11.32
C ARG A 393 -20.52 -3.67 -9.91
N PHE A 394 -19.60 -2.81 -9.50
CA PHE A 394 -19.68 -2.09 -8.23
C PHE A 394 -20.99 -1.32 -8.11
N SER A 395 -21.36 -0.55 -9.14
CA SER A 395 -22.59 0.24 -9.13
C SER A 395 -23.85 -0.64 -8.99
N GLU A 396 -23.90 -1.75 -9.71
CA GLU A 396 -25.01 -2.70 -9.67
C GLU A 396 -25.18 -3.32 -8.28
N GLU A 397 -24.10 -3.81 -7.68
CA GLU A 397 -24.13 -4.39 -6.34
C GLU A 397 -24.39 -3.34 -5.25
N PHE A 398 -23.78 -2.16 -5.39
CA PHE A 398 -24.00 -1.05 -4.48
C PHE A 398 -25.48 -0.65 -4.41
N PHE A 399 -26.17 -0.51 -5.56
CA PHE A 399 -27.60 -0.15 -5.55
C PHE A 399 -28.54 -1.30 -5.13
N LYS A 400 -28.09 -2.56 -5.15
CA LYS A 400 -28.83 -3.67 -4.52
C LYS A 400 -28.82 -3.53 -3.00
N LEU A 401 -27.68 -3.14 -2.42
CA LEU A 401 -27.49 -2.98 -0.97
C LEU A 401 -28.04 -1.63 -0.45
N HIS A 402 -27.92 -0.58 -1.26
CA HIS A 402 -28.24 0.80 -0.91
C HIS A 402 -29.17 1.45 -1.95
N PRO A 403 -30.39 0.91 -2.17
CA PRO A 403 -31.33 1.45 -3.15
C PRO A 403 -31.75 2.90 -2.89
N GLU A 404 -31.61 3.37 -1.63
CA GLU A 404 -31.91 4.71 -1.15
C GLU A 404 -30.82 5.75 -1.45
N ALA A 405 -29.63 5.35 -1.88
CA ALA A 405 -28.49 6.25 -2.16
C ALA A 405 -28.68 7.09 -3.44
N SER A 406 -29.92 7.53 -3.71
CA SER A 406 -30.42 8.10 -4.96
C SER A 406 -30.19 9.59 -5.10
#